data_AF-A0A9R0J0B9-F1
#
_entry.id   AF-A0A9R0J0B9-F1
#
_cell.length_a   1.000
_cell.length_b   1.000
_cell.length_c   1.000
_cell.angle_alpha   90.00
_cell.angle_beta   90.00
_cell.angle_gamma   90.00
#
_symmetry.space_group_name_H-M   'P 1'
#
loop_
_entity.id
_entity.type
_entity.pdbx_description
1 polymer ?
#
loop_
_entity_poly.entity_id
_entity_poly.type
_entity_poly.pdbx_seq_one_letter_code
_entity_poly.pdbx_strand_id
1 'polypeptide(L)'
;MSLQGQRPLKAIKKTVDLKTEVVYQENPDSNFVKSNKFSYAIVVVGECPYAEIFGDNLNLMIADLGYTTIKNVCGAVKCVVVVISGRPVVIEPYVSKMNSLVVVWLPGSEGQGVADVLET
;
A
#
# COMPACT_ATOMS: atom_id res chain seq x y z
N MET A 1 12.98 -0.65 7.42
CA MET A 1 14.01 -1.37 6.63
C MET A 1 14.14 -0.69 5.28
N SER A 2 15.30 -0.11 4.95
CA SER A 2 15.52 0.67 3.73
C SER A 2 15.91 -0.25 2.57
N LEU A 3 14.98 -0.51 1.65
CA LEU A 3 15.27 -1.16 0.37
C LEU A 3 15.77 -0.09 -0.62
N GLN A 4 16.94 -0.33 -1.23
CA GLN A 4 17.65 0.59 -2.14
C GLN A 4 17.10 0.59 -3.59
N GLY A 5 16.04 -0.17 -3.90
CA GLY A 5 15.38 -0.20 -5.21
C GLY A 5 14.43 0.97 -5.48
N GLN A 6 13.80 1.00 -6.66
CA GLN A 6 12.75 1.99 -6.96
C GLN A 6 11.53 1.70 -6.06
N ARG A 7 11.41 2.46 -4.97
CA ARG A 7 10.24 2.37 -4.07
C ARG A 7 8.97 2.68 -4.88
N PRO A 8 7.82 2.05 -4.57
CA PRO A 8 6.54 2.34 -5.24
C PRO A 8 6.24 3.84 -5.36
N LEU A 9 6.57 4.63 -4.33
CA LEU A 9 6.46 6.09 -4.36
C LEU A 9 7.22 6.75 -5.52
N LYS A 10 8.45 6.30 -5.80
CA LYS A 10 9.29 6.85 -6.88
C LYS A 10 8.71 6.50 -8.25
N ALA A 11 8.20 5.27 -8.40
CA ALA A 11 7.55 4.81 -9.62
C ALA A 11 6.25 5.58 -9.91
N ILE A 12 5.38 5.75 -8.90
CA ILE A 12 4.15 6.52 -9.03
C ILE A 12 4.45 7.96 -9.46
N LYS A 13 5.39 8.64 -8.79
CA LYS A 13 5.79 10.02 -9.16
C LYS A 13 6.32 10.15 -10.60
N LYS A 14 6.83 9.08 -11.18
CA LYS A 14 7.32 9.06 -12.57
C LYS A 14 6.20 8.81 -13.59
N THR A 15 5.12 8.16 -13.16
CA THR A 15 4.05 7.67 -14.04
C THR A 15 2.89 8.65 -14.15
N VAL A 16 2.58 9.36 -13.05
CA VAL A 16 1.50 10.36 -13.04
C VAL A 16 1.80 11.57 -13.93
N ASP A 17 0.74 12.22 -14.43
CA ASP A 17 0.85 13.45 -15.21
C ASP A 17 1.55 14.57 -14.41
N LEU A 18 2.29 15.44 -15.10
CA LEU A 18 3.06 16.54 -14.50
C LEU A 18 2.20 17.53 -13.69
N LYS A 19 0.88 17.59 -13.92
CA LYS A 19 -0.06 18.42 -13.18
C LYS A 19 -0.58 17.75 -11.91
N THR A 20 -0.30 16.47 -11.71
CA THR A 20 -0.77 15.69 -10.56
C THR A 20 0.17 15.91 -9.37
N GLU A 21 -0.37 16.43 -8.28
CA GLU A 21 0.38 16.55 -7.03
C GLU A 21 0.40 15.22 -6.27
N VAL A 22 1.60 14.73 -5.93
CA VAL A 22 1.78 13.49 -5.17
C VAL A 22 2.28 13.79 -3.77
N VAL A 23 1.39 13.62 -2.79
CA VAL A 23 1.71 13.72 -1.35
C VAL A 23 1.99 12.33 -0.79
N TYR A 24 3.08 12.20 -0.04
CA TYR A 24 3.43 10.96 0.67
C TYR A 24 3.31 11.16 2.17
N GLN A 25 2.58 10.26 2.83
CA GLN A 25 2.50 10.17 4.28
C GLN A 25 2.43 8.68 4.65
N GLU A 26 3.31 8.23 5.55
CA GLU A 26 3.45 6.80 5.86
C GLU A 26 2.23 6.25 6.61
N ASN A 27 1.78 6.95 7.65
CA ASN A 27 0.63 6.54 8.47
C ASN A 27 -0.26 7.76 8.78
N PRO A 28 -1.04 8.25 7.81
CA PRO A 28 -1.95 9.37 8.02
C PRO A 28 -3.13 8.98 8.92
N ASP A 29 -3.58 9.94 9.73
CA ASP A 29 -4.88 9.84 10.40
C ASP A 29 -6.02 10.23 9.45
N SER A 30 -7.27 9.95 9.84
CA SER A 30 -8.43 10.28 9.01
C SER A 30 -8.63 11.79 8.82
N ASN A 31 -8.18 12.62 9.77
CA ASN A 31 -8.35 14.08 9.70
C ASN A 31 -7.46 14.68 8.62
N PHE A 32 -6.21 14.22 8.54
CA PHE A 32 -5.25 14.60 7.50
C PHE A 32 -5.80 14.26 6.10
N VAL A 33 -6.36 13.06 5.92
CA VAL A 33 -6.90 12.65 4.61
C VAL A 33 -8.11 13.51 4.22
N LYS A 34 -9.00 13.80 5.16
CA LYS A 34 -10.21 14.61 4.93
C LYS A 34 -9.91 16.08 4.67
N SER A 35 -8.92 16.67 5.35
CA SER A 35 -8.61 18.10 5.24
C SER A 35 -7.97 18.46 3.90
N ASN A 36 -7.18 17.56 3.32
CA ASN A 36 -6.42 17.79 2.09
C ASN A 36 -7.20 17.51 0.79
N LYS A 37 -8.44 17.00 0.86
CA LYS A 37 -9.34 16.79 -0.30
C LYS A 37 -8.70 16.04 -1.48
N PHE A 38 -7.99 14.94 -1.21
CA PHE A 38 -7.39 14.11 -2.25
C PHE A 38 -8.45 13.51 -3.21
N SER A 39 -8.10 13.34 -4.49
CA SER A 39 -8.97 12.68 -5.48
C SER A 39 -9.07 11.17 -5.26
N TYR A 40 -7.94 10.53 -4.95
CA TYR A 40 -7.82 9.12 -4.58
C TYR A 40 -6.54 8.91 -3.77
N ALA A 41 -6.40 7.75 -3.14
CA ALA A 41 -5.20 7.37 -2.41
C ALA A 41 -4.73 5.96 -2.79
N ILE A 42 -3.41 5.76 -2.76
CA ILE A 42 -2.77 4.45 -2.91
C ILE A 42 -2.17 4.09 -1.55
N VAL A 43 -2.65 3.00 -0.95
CA VAL A 43 -2.20 2.52 0.36
C VAL A 43 -1.36 1.28 0.16
N VAL A 44 -0.05 1.39 0.42
CA VAL A 44 0.88 0.27 0.30
C VAL A 44 1.17 -0.29 1.70
N VAL A 45 0.77 -1.54 1.94
CA VAL A 45 0.97 -2.24 3.22
C VAL A 45 1.48 -3.65 2.97
N GLY A 46 1.95 -4.36 4.00
CA GLY A 46 2.47 -5.71 3.79
C GLY A 46 3.13 -6.36 4.99
N GLU A 47 3.71 -7.52 4.73
CA GLU A 47 4.57 -8.24 5.67
C GLU A 47 5.96 -7.57 5.76
N CYS A 48 6.61 -7.68 6.92
CA CYS A 48 8.04 -7.39 7.02
C CYS A 48 8.86 -8.48 6.31
N PRO A 49 10.08 -8.19 5.81
CA PRO A 49 10.94 -9.22 5.25
C PRO A 49 11.29 -10.32 6.26
N TYR A 50 11.25 -11.57 5.81
CA TYR A 50 11.62 -12.75 6.59
C TYR A 50 12.29 -13.80 5.70
N ALA A 51 13.00 -14.74 6.33
CA ALA A 51 13.56 -15.91 5.67
C ALA A 51 13.49 -17.13 6.60
N GLU A 52 13.26 -18.30 6.02
CA GLU A 52 13.24 -19.59 6.72
C GLU A 52 12.34 -19.55 7.98
N ILE A 53 12.90 -19.87 9.15
CA ILE A 53 12.18 -19.99 10.42
C ILE A 53 11.62 -18.65 10.90
N PHE A 54 12.24 -17.53 10.52
CA PHE A 54 11.73 -16.20 10.86
C PHE A 54 10.42 -15.86 10.13
N GLY A 55 10.02 -16.67 9.14
CA GLY A 55 8.74 -16.55 8.45
C GLY A 55 7.59 -17.28 9.13
N ASP A 56 7.83 -18.16 10.10
CA ASP A 56 6.76 -18.96 10.70
C ASP A 56 5.74 -18.07 11.42
N ASN A 57 4.50 -18.08 10.92
CA ASN A 57 3.42 -17.26 11.45
C ASN A 57 2.09 -17.99 11.27
N LEU A 58 1.47 -18.38 12.39
CA LEU A 58 0.18 -19.09 12.39
C LEU A 58 -1.01 -18.17 12.14
N ASN A 59 -0.85 -16.86 12.34
CA ASN A 59 -1.93 -15.88 12.24
C ASN A 59 -2.07 -15.29 10.84
N LEU A 60 -1.01 -15.34 10.01
CA LEU A 60 -0.97 -14.81 8.64
C LEU A 60 -1.47 -13.36 8.52
N MET A 61 -1.19 -12.54 9.53
CA MET A 61 -1.56 -11.11 9.56
C MET A 61 -0.39 -10.23 9.12
N ILE A 62 -0.70 -9.11 8.47
CA ILE A 62 0.26 -8.01 8.29
C ILE A 62 0.36 -7.19 9.59
N ALA A 63 1.27 -6.21 9.63
CA ALA A 63 1.40 -5.33 10.78
C ALA A 63 0.11 -4.53 11.07
N ASP A 64 -0.27 -4.43 12.35
CA ASP A 64 -1.50 -3.72 12.82
C ASP A 64 -1.62 -2.29 12.31
N LEU A 65 -0.48 -1.60 12.18
CA LEU A 65 -0.42 -0.25 11.67
C LEU A 65 -0.91 -0.18 10.21
N GLY A 66 -0.64 -1.22 9.40
CA GLY A 66 -1.13 -1.31 8.03
C GLY A 66 -2.66 -1.37 7.95
N TYR A 67 -3.28 -2.19 8.80
CA TYR A 67 -4.75 -2.25 8.89
C TYR A 67 -5.38 -0.92 9.35
N THR A 68 -4.73 -0.25 10.30
CA THR A 68 -5.15 1.06 10.78
C THR A 68 -5.07 2.11 9.67
N THR A 69 -3.97 2.12 8.91
CA THR A 69 -3.78 3.01 7.77
C THR A 69 -4.82 2.78 6.67
N ILE A 70 -5.12 1.51 6.34
CA ILE A 70 -6.21 1.17 5.42
C ILE A 70 -7.52 1.78 5.91
N LYS A 71 -7.89 1.55 7.18
CA LYS A 71 -9.15 2.04 7.75
C LYS A 71 -9.24 3.57 7.70
N ASN A 72 -8.17 4.28 8.04
CA ASN A 72 -8.14 5.73 8.10
C ASN A 72 -8.25 6.38 6.72
N VAL A 73 -7.53 5.83 5.74
CA VAL A 73 -7.46 6.37 4.37
C VAL A 73 -8.71 5.98 3.57
N CYS A 74 -9.02 4.70 3.49
CA CYS A 74 -10.15 4.19 2.70
C CYS A 74 -11.52 4.62 3.26
N GLY A 75 -11.60 4.91 4.55
CA GLY A 75 -12.81 5.50 5.15
C GLY A 75 -13.00 6.99 4.85
N ALA A 76 -12.00 7.66 4.25
CA ALA A 76 -12.01 9.10 4.02
C ALA A 76 -11.98 9.48 2.53
N VAL A 77 -11.34 8.67 1.68
CA VAL A 77 -11.20 8.92 0.24
C VAL A 77 -11.23 7.60 -0.51
N LYS A 78 -11.55 7.64 -1.82
CA LYS A 78 -11.42 6.47 -2.70
C LYS A 78 -9.99 5.92 -2.62
N CYS A 79 -9.85 4.63 -2.35
CA CYS A 79 -8.54 4.04 -2.11
C CYS A 79 -8.28 2.77 -2.94
N VAL A 80 -7.06 2.64 -3.42
CA VAL A 80 -6.50 1.38 -3.93
C VAL A 80 -5.51 0.86 -2.88
N VAL A 81 -5.71 -0.37 -2.42
CA VAL A 81 -4.81 -1.02 -1.48
C VAL A 81 -3.88 -1.96 -2.22
N VAL A 82 -2.57 -1.79 -2.02
CA VAL A 82 -1.52 -2.65 -2.56
C VAL A 82 -0.90 -3.42 -1.40
N VAL A 83 -1.01 -4.75 -1.44
CA VAL A 83 -0.46 -5.64 -0.42
C VAL A 83 0.82 -6.29 -0.93
N ILE A 84 1.92 -6.07 -0.22
CA ILE A 84 3.21 -6.73 -0.41
C ILE A 84 3.28 -7.90 0.57
N SER A 85 3.34 -9.13 0.08
CA SER A 85 3.34 -10.32 0.95
C SER A 85 4.06 -11.48 0.28
N GLY A 86 4.70 -12.34 1.06
CA GLY A 86 5.32 -13.57 0.54
C GLY A 86 4.33 -14.72 0.35
N ARG A 87 3.10 -14.55 0.84
CA ARG A 87 2.06 -15.57 0.97
C ARG A 87 0.68 -14.93 1.13
N PRO A 88 -0.43 -15.68 1.00
CA PRO A 88 -1.74 -15.19 1.36
C PRO A 88 -1.80 -14.71 2.82
N VAL A 89 -2.41 -13.56 3.05
CA VAL A 89 -2.57 -12.93 4.37
C VAL A 89 -4.04 -12.59 4.65
N VAL A 90 -4.39 -12.45 5.92
CA VAL A 90 -5.74 -12.06 6.35
C VAL A 90 -5.99 -10.61 5.99
N ILE A 91 -6.95 -10.38 5.09
CA ILE A 91 -7.34 -9.03 4.63
C ILE A 91 -8.85 -8.81 4.61
N GLU A 92 -9.63 -9.90 4.62
CA GLU A 92 -11.10 -9.94 4.48
C GLU A 92 -11.85 -8.88 5.30
N PRO A 93 -11.52 -8.61 6.58
CA PRO A 93 -12.27 -7.63 7.39
C PRO A 93 -12.20 -6.19 6.86
N TYR A 94 -11.26 -5.90 5.97
CA TYR A 94 -11.02 -4.57 5.42
C TYR A 94 -11.43 -4.43 3.96
N VAL A 95 -11.68 -5.53 3.25
CA VAL A 95 -11.99 -5.54 1.81
C VAL A 95 -13.19 -4.67 1.48
N SER A 96 -14.24 -4.69 2.33
CA SER A 96 -15.44 -3.88 2.14
C SER A 96 -15.21 -2.37 2.19
N LYS A 97 -14.08 -1.90 2.72
CA LYS A 97 -13.70 -0.49 2.75
C LYS A 97 -12.86 -0.08 1.56
N MET A 98 -12.27 -1.04 0.84
CA MET A 98 -11.37 -0.77 -0.28
C MET A 98 -12.17 -0.61 -1.56
N ASN A 99 -11.75 0.30 -2.44
CA ASN A 99 -12.33 0.35 -3.79
C ASN A 99 -11.67 -0.68 -4.71
N SER A 100 -10.36 -0.88 -4.54
CA SER A 100 -9.59 -1.89 -5.27
C SER A 100 -8.52 -2.50 -4.36
N LEU A 101 -8.19 -3.76 -4.59
CA LEU A 101 -7.16 -4.51 -3.88
C LEU A 101 -6.24 -5.20 -4.90
N VAL A 102 -4.92 -4.98 -4.77
CA VAL A 102 -3.89 -5.60 -5.59
C VAL A 102 -2.86 -6.27 -4.68
N VAL A 103 -2.51 -7.52 -4.97
CA VAL A 103 -1.42 -8.23 -4.27
C VAL A 103 -0.23 -8.32 -5.22
N VAL A 104 0.90 -7.74 -4.84
CA VAL A 104 2.10 -7.64 -5.68
C VAL A 104 3.21 -8.61 -5.26
N TRP A 105 2.89 -9.51 -4.32
CA TRP A 105 3.81 -10.48 -3.74
C TRP A 105 5.08 -9.82 -3.19
N LEU A 106 6.26 -10.25 -3.66
CA LEU A 106 7.56 -9.65 -3.38
C LEU A 106 8.16 -9.12 -4.70
N PRO A 107 7.80 -7.89 -5.14
CA PRO A 107 8.04 -7.42 -6.51
C PRO A 107 9.51 -7.09 -6.85
N GLY A 108 10.45 -7.29 -5.92
CA GLY A 108 11.86 -7.01 -6.14
C GLY A 108 12.19 -5.51 -6.24
N SER A 109 13.19 -5.16 -7.06
CA SER A 109 13.72 -3.80 -7.17
C SER A 109 12.92 -2.88 -8.10
N GLU A 110 12.13 -3.46 -9.02
CA GLU A 110 11.49 -2.76 -10.13
C GLU A 110 10.05 -2.35 -9.78
N GLY A 111 9.91 -1.40 -8.86
CA GLY A 111 8.61 -0.85 -8.45
C GLY A 111 7.79 -0.20 -9.57
N GLN A 112 8.38 0.04 -10.75
CA GLN A 112 7.66 0.52 -11.94
C GLN A 112 6.57 -0.44 -12.38
N GLY A 113 6.79 -1.76 -12.30
CA GLY A 113 5.77 -2.74 -12.67
C GLY A 113 4.50 -2.65 -11.81
N VAL A 114 4.60 -2.16 -10.58
CA VAL A 114 3.43 -1.89 -9.73
C VAL A 114 2.69 -0.64 -10.20
N ALA A 115 3.43 0.43 -10.57
CA ALA A 115 2.81 1.66 -11.05
C ALA A 115 2.11 1.46 -12.41
N ASP A 116 2.68 0.66 -13.31
CA ASP A 116 2.12 0.39 -14.64
C ASP A 116 0.73 -0.28 -14.55
N VAL A 117 0.50 -1.14 -13.54
CA VAL A 117 -0.79 -1.79 -13.29
C VAL A 117 -1.82 -0.83 -12.68
N LEU A 118 -1.37 0.17 -11.93
CA LEU A 118 -2.28 1.11 -11.26
C LEU A 118 -2.76 2.24 -12.17
N GLU A 119 -2.04 2.52 -13.26
CA GLU A 119 -2.29 3.63 -14.19
C GLU A 119 -2.83 3.17 -15.55
N THR A 120 -3.27 1.91 -15.67
CA THR A 120 -3.97 1.37 -16.86
C THR A 120 -5.49 1.40 -16.68
#